data_AF-A0A8X6LB92-F1
#
_entry.id   AF-A0A8X6LB92-F1
#
_cell.length_a   1.000
_cell.length_b   1.000
_cell.length_c   1.000
_cell.angle_alpha   90.00
_cell.angle_beta   90.00
_cell.angle_gamma   90.00
#
_symmetry.space_group_name_H-M   'P 1'
#
loop_
_entity.id
_entity.type
_entity.pdbx_description
1 polymer ?
#
loop_
_entity_poly.entity_id
_entity_poly.type
_entity_poly.pdbx_seq_one_letter_code
_entity_poly.pdbx_strand_id
1 'polypeptide(L)'
;INPDYDETYVFPNDFPALLEDVPSPDESSHPLFKAAAAKGVCRVMCFHPKSNVTLPLMAIDEIILVIDTWIKELLDLGPNLRGFRY
;
A
#
# COMPACT_ATOMS: atom_id res chain seq x y z
N ILE A 1 3.18 -18.48 1.71
CA ILE A 1 4.46 -18.54 2.46
C ILE A 1 5.33 -17.43 1.91
N ASN A 2 5.87 -16.57 2.79
CA ASN A 2 6.78 -15.50 2.39
C ASN A 2 8.15 -16.10 2.05
N PRO A 3 8.86 -15.59 1.04
CA PRO A 3 10.23 -16.00 0.77
C PRO A 3 11.15 -15.64 1.93
N ASP A 4 12.33 -16.24 1.98
CA ASP A 4 13.41 -15.75 2.84
C ASP A 4 13.88 -14.41 2.25
N TYR A 5 13.63 -13.32 2.97
CA TYR A 5 14.03 -11.97 2.60
C TYR A 5 14.98 -11.41 3.66
N ASP A 6 15.98 -10.63 3.25
CA ASP A 6 17.02 -10.12 4.17
C ASP A 6 16.77 -8.68 4.66
N GLU A 7 15.85 -7.95 4.00
CA GLU A 7 15.60 -6.53 4.23
C GLU A 7 14.08 -6.22 4.33
N THR A 8 13.60 -5.18 3.64
CA THR A 8 12.17 -4.93 3.51
C THR A 8 11.53 -5.89 2.52
N TYR A 9 10.26 -6.22 2.73
CA TYR A 9 9.51 -7.07 1.82
C TYR A 9 8.10 -6.54 1.61
N VAL A 10 7.73 -6.32 0.35
CA VAL A 10 6.42 -5.79 -0.04
C VAL A 10 5.67 -6.83 -0.85
N PHE A 11 4.40 -7.05 -0.51
CA PHE A 11 3.53 -7.98 -1.23
C PHE A 11 2.08 -7.48 -1.27
N PRO A 12 1.26 -7.94 -2.23
CA PRO A 12 -0.17 -7.64 -2.25
C PRO A 12 -0.85 -8.14 -0.97
N ASN A 13 -1.74 -7.33 -0.40
CA ASN A 13 -2.52 -7.76 0.75
C ASN A 13 -3.50 -8.87 0.32
N ASP A 14 -3.53 -9.99 1.03
CA ASP A 14 -4.44 -11.12 0.77
C ASP A 14 -5.92 -10.75 0.98
N PHE A 15 -6.18 -9.72 1.78
CA PHE A 15 -7.51 -9.18 2.08
C PHE A 15 -7.56 -7.68 1.75
N PRO A 16 -7.45 -7.30 0.47
CA PRO A 16 -7.34 -5.90 0.09
C PRO A 16 -8.69 -5.19 0.26
N ALA A 17 -8.66 -4.01 0.89
CA ALA A 17 -9.86 -3.18 1.06
C ALA A 17 -10.27 -2.48 -0.25
N LEU A 18 -9.33 -2.33 -1.19
CA LEU A 18 -9.51 -1.71 -2.50
C LEU A 18 -8.97 -2.65 -3.58
N LEU A 19 -9.66 -2.70 -4.71
CA LEU A 19 -9.26 -3.43 -5.90
C LEU A 19 -9.19 -2.46 -7.08
N GLU A 20 -8.30 -2.73 -8.04
CA GLU A 20 -8.14 -1.88 -9.23
C GLU A 20 -9.37 -1.95 -10.14
N ASP A 21 -9.94 -3.14 -10.27
CA ASP A 21 -11.11 -3.40 -11.08
C ASP A 21 -12.32 -3.74 -10.20
N VAL A 22 -13.15 -2.73 -9.97
CA VAL A 22 -14.48 -2.87 -9.36
C VAL A 22 -15.52 -2.14 -10.22
N PRO A 23 -16.75 -2.67 -10.28
CA PRO A 23 -17.85 -1.98 -10.93
C PRO A 23 -18.11 -0.64 -10.22
N SER A 24 -18.42 0.37 -11.01
CA SER A 24 -18.89 1.64 -10.46
C SER A 24 -20.26 1.43 -9.81
N PRO A 25 -20.55 2.06 -8.66
CA PRO A 25 -21.89 2.09 -8.11
C PRO A 25 -22.83 2.82 -9.07
N ASP A 26 -24.12 2.49 -9.02
CA ASP A 26 -25.14 3.19 -9.79
C ASP A 26 -25.16 4.69 -9.43
N GLU A 27 -25.41 5.52 -10.45
CA GLU A 27 -25.60 6.95 -10.20
C GLU A 27 -26.85 7.18 -9.36
N SER A 28 -26.66 7.80 -8.20
CA SER A 28 -27.78 8.20 -7.36
C SER A 28 -28.42 9.48 -7.89
N SER A 29 -29.72 9.39 -8.17
CA SER A 29 -30.58 10.51 -8.54
C SER A 29 -30.91 11.43 -7.35
N HIS A 30 -30.65 11.00 -6.12
CA HIS A 30 -30.96 11.78 -4.93
C HIS A 30 -29.83 12.78 -4.60
N PRO A 31 -30.14 14.07 -4.34
CA PRO A 31 -29.12 15.10 -4.12
C PRO A 31 -28.29 14.87 -2.84
N LEU A 32 -28.87 14.22 -1.81
CA LEU A 32 -28.18 13.97 -0.53
C LEU A 32 -27.44 12.62 -0.45
N PHE A 33 -27.67 11.69 -1.38
CA PHE A 33 -27.01 10.38 -1.35
C PHE A 33 -26.09 10.28 -2.55
N LYS A 34 -24.79 10.52 -2.37
CA LYS A 34 -23.78 10.44 -3.44
C LYS A 34 -22.86 9.26 -3.18
N ALA A 35 -22.56 8.51 -4.24
CA ALA A 35 -21.64 7.38 -4.21
C ALA A 35 -20.72 7.46 -5.43
N ALA A 36 -19.50 6.94 -5.29
CA ALA A 36 -18.51 6.85 -6.37
C ALA A 36 -17.70 5.57 -6.19
N ALA A 37 -17.08 5.09 -7.27
CA ALA A 37 -16.22 3.92 -7.22
C ALA A 37 -14.99 4.19 -6.35
N ALA A 38 -14.69 3.28 -5.42
CA ALA A 38 -13.45 3.27 -4.67
C ALA A 38 -12.51 2.23 -5.30
N LYS A 39 -11.44 2.70 -5.94
CA LYS A 39 -10.45 1.87 -6.65
C LYS A 39 -9.06 2.10 -6.08
N GLY A 40 -8.26 1.05 -6.02
CA GLY A 40 -6.88 1.15 -5.54
C GLY A 40 -6.22 -0.20 -5.35
N VAL A 41 -5.02 -0.17 -4.76
CA VAL A 41 -4.20 -1.35 -4.46
C VAL A 41 -3.86 -1.32 -2.98
N CYS A 42 -3.96 -2.47 -2.32
CA CYS A 42 -3.47 -2.63 -0.94
C CYS A 42 -2.25 -3.54 -0.95
N ARG A 43 -1.12 -3.04 -0.44
CA ARG A 43 0.12 -3.80 -0.23
C ARG A 43 0.48 -3.80 1.25
N VAL A 44 1.15 -4.85 1.70
CA VAL A 44 1.75 -4.97 3.03
C VAL A 44 3.26 -4.85 2.87
N MET A 45 3.89 -4.10 3.77
CA MET A 45 5.35 -3.97 3.83
C MET A 45 5.84 -4.46 5.18
N CYS A 46 6.68 -5.50 5.18
CA CYS A 46 7.46 -5.91 6.33
C CYS A 46 8.74 -5.07 6.37
N PHE A 47 9.05 -4.43 7.51
CA PHE A 47 10.23 -3.57 7.66
C PHE A 47 11.53 -4.34 7.89
N HIS A 48 11.44 -5.57 8.38
CA HIS A 48 12.59 -6.37 8.77
C HIS A 48 12.21 -7.87 8.74
N PRO A 49 13.16 -8.81 8.49
CA PRO A 49 12.88 -10.25 8.50
C PRO A 49 12.56 -10.83 9.87
N LYS A 50 13.17 -10.29 10.92
CA LYS A 50 12.89 -10.70 12.30
C LYS A 50 11.63 -10.00 12.81
N SER A 51 10.64 -10.79 13.22
CA SER A 51 9.35 -10.31 13.75
C SER A 51 9.42 -9.67 15.14
N ASN A 52 10.53 -9.84 15.85
CA ASN A 52 10.76 -9.26 17.18
C ASN A 52 11.58 -7.95 17.14
N VAL A 53 11.91 -7.44 15.95
CA VAL A 53 12.61 -6.16 15.78
C VAL A 53 11.59 -5.07 15.44
N THR A 54 11.68 -3.94 16.15
CA THR A 54 10.85 -2.76 15.93
C THR A 54 11.71 -1.59 15.44
N LEU A 55 11.11 -0.60 14.78
CA LEU A 55 11.82 0.57 14.23
C LEU A 55 12.91 1.20 15.13
N PRO A 56 12.68 1.45 16.44
CA PRO A 56 13.73 2.04 17.30
C PRO A 56 14.94 1.15 17.57
N LEU A 57 14.84 -0.15 17.30
CA LEU A 57 15.90 -1.15 17.52
C LEU A 57 16.66 -1.49 16.23
N MET A 58 16.24 -0.94 15.09
CA MET A 58 16.89 -1.14 13.80
C MET A 58 18.16 -0.29 13.71
N ALA A 59 19.16 -0.78 12.97
CA ALA A 59 20.30 0.03 12.57
C ALA A 59 19.85 1.16 11.64
N ILE A 60 20.62 2.26 11.60
CA ILE A 60 20.30 3.42 10.75
C ILE A 60 20.19 3.00 9.28
N ASP A 61 21.10 2.14 8.80
CA ASP A 61 21.09 1.66 7.42
C ASP A 61 19.82 0.86 7.10
N GLU A 62 19.31 0.06 8.05
CA GLU A 62 18.05 -0.68 7.90
C GLU A 62 16.84 0.27 7.82
N ILE A 63 16.86 1.38 8.59
CA ILE A 63 15.80 2.40 8.54
C ILE A 63 15.82 3.13 7.19
N ILE A 64 17.01 3.41 6.64
CA ILE A 64 17.15 4.02 5.31
C ILE A 64 16.47 3.14 4.25
N LEU A 65 16.66 1.81 4.31
CA LEU A 65 15.98 0.86 3.41
C LEU A 65 14.46 0.92 3.52
N VAL A 66 13.90 1.10 4.73
CA VAL A 66 12.46 1.32 4.91
C VAL A 66 12.00 2.59 4.20
N ILE A 67 12.72 3.69 4.36
CA ILE A 67 12.40 4.98 3.73
C ILE A 67 12.49 4.86 2.20
N ASP A 68 13.55 4.24 1.68
CA ASP A 68 13.74 4.03 0.24
C ASP A 68 12.61 3.19 -0.35
N THR A 69 12.16 2.16 0.38
CA THR A 69 11.04 1.33 -0.04
C THR A 69 9.73 2.12 -0.05
N TRP A 70 9.48 2.99 0.93
CA TRP A 70 8.31 3.88 0.89
C TRP A 70 8.33 4.80 -0.34
N ILE A 71 9.49 5.40 -0.65
CA ILE A 71 9.64 6.25 -1.84
C ILE A 71 9.37 5.43 -3.10
N LYS A 72 9.92 4.21 -3.18
CA LYS A 72 9.68 3.30 -4.31
C LYS A 72 8.21 2.97 -4.48
N GLU A 73 7.50 2.58 -3.43
CA GLU A 73 6.07 2.25 -3.49
C GLU A 73 5.20 3.45 -3.88
N LEU A 74 5.54 4.64 -3.37
CA LEU A 74 4.90 5.89 -3.75
C LEU A 74 5.06 6.17 -5.26
N LEU A 75 6.27 6.03 -5.78
CA LEU A 75 6.58 6.28 -7.19
C LEU A 75 6.02 5.21 -8.13
N ASP A 76 5.93 3.96 -7.68
CA ASP A 76 5.34 2.84 -8.44
C ASP A 76 3.81 2.99 -8.56
N LEU A 77 3.14 3.31 -7.44
CA LEU A 77 1.68 3.38 -7.40
C LEU A 77 1.12 4.74 -7.84
N GLY A 78 1.86 5.83 -7.59
CA GLY A 78 1.40 7.20 -7.84
C GLY A 78 0.93 7.48 -9.27
N PRO A 79 1.69 7.12 -10.33
CA PRO A 79 1.30 7.37 -11.72
C PRO A 79 0.02 6.64 -12.15
N ASN A 80 -0.24 5.47 -11.58
CA ASN A 80 -1.37 4.61 -11.93
C ASN A 80 -2.66 5.00 -11.19
N LEU A 81 -2.54 5.71 -10.07
CA LEU A 81 -3.65 6.20 -9.28
C LEU A 81 -4.05 7.62 -9.70
N ARG A 82 -4.69 7.78 -10.88
CA ARG A 82 -5.28 9.05 -11.31
C ARG A 82 -6.27 9.56 -10.26
N GLY A 83 -5.90 10.62 -9.54
CA GLY A 83 -6.73 11.25 -8.50
C GLY A 83 -6.07 11.35 -7.13
N PHE A 84 -4.96 10.65 -6.89
CA PHE A 84 -4.15 10.86 -5.68
C PHE A 84 -3.33 12.14 -5.83
N ARG A 85 -3.90 13.27 -5.36
CA ARG A 85 -3.13 14.46 -5.01
C ARG A 85 -2.90 14.41 -3.50
N TYR A 86 -1.63 14.37 -3.09
CA TYR A 86 -1.25 14.76 -1.73
C TYR A 86 -1.29 16.27 -1.61
#